data_AF-A0AA37Q089-F1
#
_entry.id   AF-A0AA37Q089-F1
#
_cell.length_a   1.000
_cell.length_b   1.000
_cell.length_c   1.000
_cell.angle_alpha   90.00
_cell.angle_beta   90.00
_cell.angle_gamma   90.00
#
_symmetry.space_group_name_H-M   'P 1'
#
loop_
_entity.id
_entity.type
_entity.pdbx_description
1 polymer ?
#
loop_
_entity_poly.entity_id
_entity_poly.type
_entity_poly.pdbx_seq_one_letter_code
_entity_poly.pdbx_strand_id
1 'polypeptide(L)'
;MSWGRSAGHGPRTGYRGANAPTESVARRALRGGVLAALVWVLLARLGVQDMIGIAELRGLPIAVVVGALLGLAGWLSPVWLLASVATLTLIAVTATPVMRPAVAALLPRDAAADATGADAVFVMSSAVTDDGMLAGQGPERLLHGLALVRASGLPLVVSAVRRGPSGVSSLDDQRALAGLAGVDRLTVFDSVGSTRDEAVRLAATARARGWRRVAVVTSPLHARRACATVARTGLAVRCVPSPSRELGLRGPTPLSGTEVRARAFGLWAYEWAAWWTYRARGWV
;
A
#
# COMPACT_ATOMS: atom_id res chain seq x y z
N MET A 1 -0.87 65.88 71.60
CA MET A 1 0.23 64.89 71.67
C MET A 1 0.08 63.95 70.50
N SER A 2 1.00 64.06 69.54
CA SER A 2 0.99 63.40 68.24
C SER A 2 2.09 62.33 68.17
N TRP A 3 1.74 61.09 67.85
CA TRP A 3 2.66 60.05 67.33
C TRP A 3 1.75 59.01 66.66
N GLY A 4 1.92 58.52 65.44
CA GLY A 4 2.95 58.70 64.41
C GLY A 4 2.75 57.53 63.44
N ARG A 5 2.28 57.81 62.21
CA ARG A 5 2.18 56.80 61.14
C ARG A 5 3.58 56.53 60.60
N SER A 6 4.00 55.28 60.52
CA SER A 6 5.17 54.87 59.74
C SER A 6 4.74 53.88 58.65
N ALA A 7 4.63 54.40 57.43
CA ALA A 7 4.46 53.64 56.22
C ALA A 7 5.81 53.01 55.81
N GLY A 8 5.93 51.70 55.95
CA GLY A 8 7.05 50.94 55.38
C GLY A 8 6.84 50.68 53.90
N HIS A 9 7.26 51.60 53.03
CA HIS A 9 7.46 51.34 51.59
C HIS A 9 8.82 50.66 51.39
N GLY A 10 8.83 49.34 51.37
CA GLY A 10 9.98 48.57 50.89
C GLY A 10 10.07 48.62 49.36
N PRO A 11 11.25 48.82 48.76
CA PRO A 11 11.40 48.81 47.31
C PRO A 11 11.13 47.40 46.78
N ARG A 12 10.08 47.25 45.96
CA ARG A 12 9.88 46.08 45.10
C ARG A 12 11.00 46.07 44.06
N THR A 13 12.10 45.40 44.37
CA THR A 13 13.16 45.08 43.42
C THR A 13 12.56 44.23 42.32
N GLY A 14 12.36 44.84 41.16
CA GLY A 14 11.92 44.16 39.96
C GLY A 14 12.98 43.16 39.53
N TYR A 15 12.72 41.88 39.79
CA TYR A 15 13.41 40.77 39.13
C TYR A 15 12.94 40.79 37.66
N ARG A 16 13.57 41.66 36.85
CA ARG A 16 13.46 41.64 35.39
C ARG A 16 13.81 40.21 34.96
N GLY A 17 12.83 39.57 34.32
CA GLY A 17 12.87 38.17 33.96
C GLY A 17 14.21 37.78 33.36
N ALA A 18 14.78 36.70 33.89
CA ALA A 18 15.86 36.00 33.23
C ALA A 18 15.44 35.75 31.78
N ASN A 19 16.14 36.38 30.84
CA ASN A 19 15.97 36.15 29.42
C ASN A 19 16.10 34.64 29.21
N ALA A 20 14.98 33.95 28.96
CA ALA A 20 15.03 32.56 28.58
C ALA A 20 15.98 32.46 27.37
N PRO A 21 16.98 31.56 27.41
CA PRO A 21 17.97 31.48 26.34
C PRO A 21 17.23 31.25 25.02
N THR A 22 17.28 32.25 24.13
CA THR A 22 16.65 32.16 22.81
C THR A 22 17.28 31.01 22.05
N GLU A 23 16.46 30.03 21.69
CA GLU A 23 16.91 28.84 20.98
C GLU A 23 17.62 29.23 19.67
N SER A 24 18.86 28.78 19.48
CA SER A 24 19.64 29.13 18.30
C SER A 24 18.92 28.68 17.03
N VAL A 25 19.06 29.48 15.96
CA VAL A 25 18.48 29.19 14.63
C VAL A 25 18.81 27.76 14.18
N ALA A 26 20.07 27.34 14.38
CA ALA A 26 20.54 25.99 14.08
C ALA A 26 19.77 24.91 14.87
N ARG A 27 19.49 25.12 16.15
CA ARG A 27 18.77 24.13 16.98
C ARG A 27 17.31 23.98 16.54
N ARG A 28 16.65 25.09 16.20
CA ARG A 28 15.27 25.07 15.66
C ARG A 28 15.18 24.31 14.34
N ALA A 29 16.11 24.57 13.42
CA ALA A 29 16.17 23.87 12.14
C ALA A 29 16.44 22.38 12.34
N LEU A 30 17.42 22.03 13.18
CA LEU A 30 17.77 20.62 13.48
C LEU A 30 16.59 19.87 14.10
N ARG A 31 15.92 20.47 15.09
CA ARG A 31 14.74 19.88 15.74
C ARG A 31 13.63 19.59 14.74
N GLY A 32 13.34 20.55 13.85
CA GLY A 32 12.34 20.36 12.81
C GLY A 32 12.71 19.27 11.80
N GLY A 33 13.97 19.26 11.34
CA GLY A 33 14.45 18.26 10.40
C GLY A 33 14.43 16.85 10.96
N VAL A 34 14.89 16.65 12.20
CA VAL A 34 14.85 15.34 12.89
C VAL A 34 13.42 14.87 13.11
N LEU A 35 12.52 15.76 13.58
CA LEU A 35 11.13 15.40 13.80
C LEU A 35 10.43 14.97 12.50
N ALA A 36 10.62 15.71 11.41
CA ALA A 36 10.05 15.36 10.12
C ALA A 36 10.62 14.04 9.54
N ALA A 37 11.91 13.76 9.77
CA ALA A 37 12.51 12.47 9.43
C ALA A 37 11.86 11.31 10.21
N LEU A 38 11.62 11.48 11.51
CA LEU A 38 10.95 10.47 12.33
C LEU A 38 9.50 10.25 11.86
N VAL A 39 8.77 11.33 11.57
CA VAL A 39 7.43 11.24 10.98
C VAL A 39 7.47 10.48 9.66
N TRP A 40 8.42 10.78 8.79
CA TRP A 40 8.58 10.09 7.51
C TRP A 40 8.77 8.58 7.69
N VAL A 41 9.63 8.17 8.63
CA VAL A 41 9.84 6.74 8.96
C VAL A 41 8.57 6.10 9.53
N LEU A 42 7.83 6.80 10.39
CA LEU A 42 6.55 6.29 10.92
C LEU A 42 5.51 6.08 9.80
N LEU A 43 5.39 7.04 8.89
CA LEU A 43 4.49 6.94 7.73
C LEU A 43 4.93 5.84 6.75
N ALA A 44 6.24 5.59 6.62
CA ALA A 44 6.78 4.45 5.87
C ALA A 44 6.25 3.12 6.45
N ARG A 45 6.33 2.95 7.77
CA ARG A 45 5.84 1.75 8.46
C ARG A 45 4.33 1.56 8.34
N LEU A 46 3.59 2.64 8.13
CA LEU A 46 2.15 2.61 7.85
C LEU A 46 1.82 2.44 6.35
N GLY A 47 2.82 2.31 5.48
CA GLY A 47 2.64 2.08 4.04
C GLY A 47 2.14 3.30 3.25
N VAL A 48 2.23 4.51 3.80
CA VAL A 48 1.77 5.74 3.12
C VAL A 48 2.57 6.00 1.84
N GLN A 49 3.84 5.62 1.84
CA GLN A 49 4.76 5.76 0.70
C GLN A 49 4.31 4.96 -0.53
N ASP A 50 3.77 3.76 -0.32
CA ASP A 50 3.21 2.93 -1.39
C ASP A 50 1.99 3.60 -2.05
N MET A 51 1.22 4.39 -1.29
CA MET A 51 0.05 5.11 -1.81
C MET A 51 0.43 6.29 -2.69
N ILE A 52 1.53 6.98 -2.36
CA ILE A 52 2.01 8.16 -3.10
C ILE A 52 3.07 7.82 -4.15
N GLY A 53 3.51 6.55 -4.23
CA GLY A 53 4.47 6.09 -5.23
C GLY A 53 5.90 6.60 -5.01
N ILE A 54 6.26 6.96 -3.77
CA ILE A 54 7.59 7.47 -3.43
C ILE A 54 8.36 6.38 -2.69
N ALA A 55 9.54 6.00 -3.19
CA ALA A 55 10.38 5.02 -2.52
C ALA A 55 10.82 5.50 -1.12
N GLU A 56 10.91 4.59 -0.16
CA GLU A 56 11.02 4.93 1.26
C GLU A 56 12.18 5.90 1.56
N LEU A 57 13.36 5.63 1.03
CA LEU A 57 14.55 6.44 1.30
C LEU A 57 14.60 7.73 0.47
N ARG A 58 13.90 7.80 -0.67
CA ARG A 58 13.97 8.96 -1.57
C ARG A 58 13.26 10.19 -1.02
N GLY A 59 12.21 10.01 -0.23
CA GLY A 59 11.49 11.14 0.38
C GLY A 59 12.12 11.64 1.69
N LEU A 60 13.07 10.91 2.27
CA LEU A 60 13.68 11.29 3.56
C LEU A 60 14.42 12.64 3.50
N PRO A 61 15.26 12.94 2.49
CA PRO A 61 15.92 14.25 2.40
C PRO A 61 14.91 15.39 2.26
N ILE A 62 13.82 15.17 1.50
CA ILE A 62 12.74 16.14 1.33
C ILE A 62 12.06 16.41 2.68
N ALA A 63 11.72 15.36 3.43
CA ALA A 63 11.12 15.48 4.75
C ALA A 63 12.04 16.26 5.70
N VAL A 64 13.35 15.99 5.72
CA VAL A 64 14.32 16.72 6.56
C VAL A 64 14.36 18.21 6.21
N VAL A 65 14.45 18.56 4.92
CA VAL A 65 14.50 19.96 4.47
C VAL A 65 13.21 20.69 4.82
N VAL A 66 12.05 20.09 4.52
CA VAL A 66 10.74 20.66 4.86
C VAL A 66 10.60 20.84 6.38
N GLY A 67 11.00 19.83 7.16
CA GLY A 67 11.00 19.90 8.62
C GLY A 67 11.89 21.01 9.16
N ALA A 68 13.09 21.16 8.61
CA ALA A 68 14.01 22.22 9.01
C ALA A 68 13.43 23.61 8.74
N LEU A 69 12.81 23.82 7.58
CA LEU A 69 12.13 25.08 7.24
C LEU A 69 10.95 25.37 8.18
N LEU A 70 10.13 24.36 8.50
CA LEU A 70 9.04 24.49 9.49
C LEU A 70 9.56 24.80 10.90
N GLY A 71 10.71 24.23 11.27
CA GLY A 71 11.40 24.53 12.52
C GLY A 71 11.87 25.97 12.60
N LEU A 72 12.44 26.49 11.51
CA LEU A 72 12.83 27.90 11.40
C LEU A 72 11.62 28.84 11.49
N ALA A 73 10.50 28.47 10.87
CA ALA A 73 9.23 29.21 10.91
C ALA A 73 8.48 29.11 12.25
N GLY A 74 8.92 28.25 13.18
CA GLY A 74 8.22 28.01 14.45
C GLY A 74 6.90 27.22 14.31
N TRP A 75 6.69 26.55 13.18
CA TRP A 75 5.45 25.83 12.84
C TRP A 75 5.59 24.32 13.08
N LEU A 76 6.18 23.93 14.22
CA LEU A 76 6.37 22.51 14.55
C LEU A 76 5.11 21.84 15.11
N SER A 77 4.10 22.59 15.56
CA SER A 77 2.89 22.01 16.16
C SER A 77 2.14 21.03 15.24
N PRO A 78 1.92 21.32 13.94
CA PRO A 78 1.32 20.37 13.01
C PRO A 78 2.18 19.11 12.80
N VAL A 79 3.50 19.26 12.80
CA VAL A 79 4.44 18.14 12.65
C VAL A 79 4.36 17.22 13.88
N TRP A 80 4.27 17.79 15.08
CA TRP A 80 4.03 17.04 16.32
C TRP A 80 2.69 16.33 16.31
N LEU A 81 1.61 17.00 15.89
CA LEU A 81 0.30 16.38 15.80
C LEU A 81 0.33 15.18 14.84
N LEU A 82 0.95 15.34 13.66
CA LEU A 82 1.11 14.25 12.70
C LEU A 82 1.96 13.11 13.27
N ALA A 83 3.05 13.41 13.97
CA ALA A 83 3.87 12.42 14.66
C ALA A 83 3.08 11.64 15.71
N SER A 84 2.28 12.34 16.52
CA SER A 84 1.43 11.72 17.54
C SER A 84 0.36 10.82 16.91
N VAL A 85 -0.34 11.29 15.87
CA VAL A 85 -1.36 10.49 15.16
C VAL A 85 -0.74 9.26 14.49
N ALA A 86 0.40 9.41 13.82
CA ALA A 86 1.09 8.29 13.18
C ALA A 86 1.58 7.28 14.22
N THR A 87 2.13 7.75 15.35
CA THR A 87 2.58 6.89 16.46
C THR A 87 1.41 6.14 17.08
N LEU A 88 0.33 6.83 17.42
CA LEU A 88 -0.87 6.21 18.01
C LEU A 88 -1.51 5.20 17.06
N THR A 89 -1.54 5.52 15.76
CA THR A 89 -2.03 4.60 14.72
C THR A 89 -1.14 3.36 14.66
N LEU A 90 0.18 3.53 14.62
CA LEU A 90 1.13 2.43 14.61
C LEU A 90 0.97 1.55 15.86
N ILE A 91 0.85 2.14 17.05
CA ILE A 91 0.60 1.40 18.29
C ILE A 91 -0.74 0.66 18.20
N ALA A 92 -1.81 1.32 17.77
CA ALA A 92 -3.14 0.70 17.66
C ALA A 92 -3.12 -0.51 16.72
N VAL A 93 -2.52 -0.39 15.51
CA VAL A 93 -2.48 -1.50 14.55
C VAL A 93 -1.53 -2.60 14.97
N THR A 94 -0.39 -2.27 15.60
CA THR A 94 0.60 -3.27 15.99
C THR A 94 0.30 -3.93 17.33
N ALA A 95 -0.35 -3.26 18.28
CA ALA A 95 -0.65 -3.81 19.60
C ALA A 95 -2.01 -4.52 19.69
N THR A 96 -2.90 -4.35 18.69
CA THR A 96 -4.26 -4.89 18.74
C THR A 96 -4.58 -5.77 17.52
N PRO A 97 -5.58 -6.67 17.60
CA PRO A 97 -6.00 -7.48 16.45
C PRO A 97 -6.90 -6.73 15.45
N VAL A 98 -6.98 -5.39 15.52
CA VAL A 98 -7.92 -4.56 14.71
C VAL A 98 -7.79 -4.79 13.20
N MET A 99 -6.59 -5.15 12.73
CA MET A 99 -6.35 -5.35 11.30
C MET A 99 -6.98 -6.61 10.72
N ARG A 100 -7.29 -7.64 11.53
CA ARG A 100 -7.89 -8.88 11.02
C ARG A 100 -9.29 -8.65 10.42
N PRO A 101 -10.26 -8.06 11.14
CA PRO A 101 -11.57 -7.78 10.57
C PRO A 101 -11.50 -6.72 9.45
N ALA A 102 -10.62 -5.73 9.55
CA ALA A 102 -10.44 -4.71 8.51
C ALA A 102 -9.98 -5.32 7.17
N VAL A 103 -8.99 -6.22 7.21
CA VAL A 103 -8.54 -6.98 6.03
C VAL A 103 -9.63 -7.93 5.52
N ALA A 104 -10.32 -8.63 6.43
CA ALA A 104 -11.39 -9.56 6.05
C ALA A 104 -12.53 -8.85 5.28
N ALA A 105 -12.86 -7.60 5.64
CA ALA A 105 -13.87 -6.81 4.96
C ALA A 105 -13.51 -6.45 3.50
N LEU A 106 -12.22 -6.50 3.13
CA LEU A 106 -11.77 -6.30 1.76
C LEU A 106 -11.72 -7.59 0.93
N LEU A 107 -11.87 -8.76 1.54
CA LEU A 107 -11.89 -10.02 0.80
C LEU A 107 -13.20 -10.17 0.02
N PRO A 108 -13.18 -10.71 -1.21
CA PRO A 108 -14.40 -11.07 -1.92
C PRO A 108 -15.23 -12.07 -1.11
N ARG A 109 -16.54 -11.82 -0.96
CA ARG A 109 -17.46 -12.74 -0.25
C ARG A 109 -17.64 -14.06 -1.02
N ASP A 110 -17.66 -13.96 -2.34
CA ASP A 110 -17.89 -15.09 -3.25
C ASP A 110 -16.57 -15.54 -3.89
N ALA A 111 -15.49 -15.53 -3.10
CA ALA A 111 -14.19 -16.02 -3.54
C ALA A 111 -14.29 -17.52 -3.87
N ALA A 112 -13.91 -17.88 -5.08
CA ALA A 112 -13.85 -19.26 -5.52
C ALA A 112 -12.49 -19.89 -5.19
N ALA A 113 -12.50 -21.20 -4.95
CA ALA A 113 -11.29 -21.99 -4.74
C ALA A 113 -10.65 -22.49 -6.05
N ASP A 114 -11.41 -22.48 -7.15
CA ASP A 114 -11.02 -23.08 -8.43
C ASP A 114 -11.50 -22.25 -9.63
N ALA A 115 -11.15 -22.70 -10.83
CA ALA A 115 -11.55 -22.11 -12.11
C ALA A 115 -12.82 -22.77 -12.72
N THR A 116 -13.61 -23.49 -11.92
CA THR A 116 -14.73 -24.29 -12.45
C THR A 116 -15.75 -23.42 -13.21
N GLY A 117 -16.03 -23.82 -14.45
CA GLY A 117 -16.95 -23.12 -15.36
C GLY A 117 -16.42 -21.81 -15.94
N ALA A 118 -15.12 -21.52 -15.80
CA ALA A 118 -14.45 -20.45 -16.54
C ALA A 118 -13.91 -20.97 -17.89
N ASP A 119 -13.75 -20.06 -18.84
CA ASP A 119 -13.21 -20.34 -20.18
C ASP A 119 -11.68 -20.11 -20.24
N ALA A 120 -11.15 -19.35 -19.28
CA ALA A 120 -9.73 -19.03 -19.17
C ALA A 120 -9.34 -18.69 -17.72
N VAL A 121 -8.05 -18.83 -17.41
CA VAL A 121 -7.44 -18.33 -16.17
C VAL A 121 -6.65 -17.07 -16.52
N PHE A 122 -7.00 -15.94 -15.90
CA PHE A 122 -6.30 -14.68 -16.04
C PHE A 122 -5.55 -14.33 -14.76
N VAL A 123 -4.23 -14.25 -14.83
CA VAL A 123 -3.36 -13.83 -13.71
C VAL A 123 -2.98 -12.37 -13.89
N MET A 124 -3.30 -11.57 -12.89
CA MET A 124 -2.99 -10.15 -12.87
C MET A 124 -1.55 -9.89 -12.45
N SER A 125 -0.97 -8.88 -13.08
CA SER A 125 0.42 -8.49 -12.91
C SER A 125 0.68 -7.90 -11.51
N SER A 126 1.96 -7.81 -11.13
CA SER A 126 2.40 -7.24 -9.86
C SER A 126 3.61 -6.31 -10.07
N ALA A 127 4.15 -5.77 -8.97
CA ALA A 127 5.44 -5.12 -9.02
C ALA A 127 6.52 -6.03 -9.63
N VAL A 128 7.53 -5.40 -10.23
CA VAL A 128 8.72 -6.02 -10.82
C VAL A 128 9.96 -5.41 -10.18
N THR A 129 10.99 -6.22 -9.96
CA THR A 129 12.31 -5.79 -9.51
C THR A 129 13.07 -5.07 -10.64
N ASP A 130 14.22 -4.46 -10.31
CA ASP A 130 15.04 -3.75 -11.31
C ASP A 130 15.68 -4.70 -12.34
N ASP A 131 15.77 -6.00 -12.04
CA ASP A 131 16.25 -7.07 -12.92
C ASP A 131 15.12 -7.85 -13.63
N GLY A 132 13.86 -7.41 -13.51
CA GLY A 132 12.74 -7.99 -14.27
C GLY A 132 12.06 -9.19 -13.62
N MET A 133 12.39 -9.51 -12.36
CA MET A 133 11.73 -10.58 -11.62
C MET A 133 10.40 -10.12 -11.01
N LEU A 134 9.45 -11.04 -10.88
CA LEU A 134 8.20 -10.80 -10.16
C LEU A 134 8.49 -10.48 -8.70
N ALA A 135 7.99 -9.33 -8.23
CA ALA A 135 8.16 -8.86 -6.87
C ALA A 135 6.85 -8.90 -6.06
N GLY A 136 6.99 -8.86 -4.74
CA GLY A 136 5.85 -8.83 -3.81
C GLY A 136 4.97 -10.06 -3.98
N GLN A 137 3.67 -9.84 -4.24
CA GLN A 137 2.67 -10.90 -4.40
C GLN A 137 2.63 -11.53 -5.81
N GLY A 138 3.53 -11.13 -6.72
CA GLY A 138 3.58 -11.63 -8.10
C GLY A 138 3.78 -13.13 -8.23
N PRO A 139 4.83 -13.70 -7.59
CA PRO A 139 5.09 -15.13 -7.65
C PRO A 139 3.91 -15.96 -7.16
N GLU A 140 3.25 -15.59 -6.05
CA GLU A 140 2.11 -16.34 -5.53
C GLU A 140 0.91 -16.32 -6.47
N ARG A 141 0.66 -15.18 -7.14
CA ARG A 141 -0.42 -15.07 -8.14
C ARG A 141 -0.15 -15.98 -9.33
N LEU A 142 1.07 -15.95 -9.88
CA LEU A 142 1.42 -16.76 -11.04
C LEU A 142 1.41 -18.25 -10.70
N LEU A 143 2.06 -18.65 -9.59
CA LEU A 143 2.08 -20.05 -9.17
C LEU A 143 0.67 -20.59 -8.91
N HIS A 144 -0.23 -19.78 -8.34
CA HIS A 144 -1.61 -20.19 -8.16
C HIS A 144 -2.35 -20.32 -9.49
N GLY A 145 -2.17 -19.38 -10.42
CA GLY A 145 -2.74 -19.47 -11.77
C GLY A 145 -2.25 -20.70 -12.54
N LEU A 146 -0.95 -21.00 -12.48
CA LEU A 146 -0.36 -22.19 -13.08
C LEU A 146 -0.95 -23.47 -12.49
N ALA A 147 -1.15 -23.53 -11.16
CA ALA A 147 -1.81 -24.67 -10.53
C ALA A 147 -3.24 -24.86 -11.01
N LEU A 148 -4.01 -23.77 -11.19
CA LEU A 148 -5.37 -23.84 -11.72
C LEU A 148 -5.40 -24.32 -13.18
N VAL A 149 -4.47 -23.83 -14.00
CA VAL A 149 -4.34 -24.26 -15.40
C VAL A 149 -4.01 -25.74 -15.49
N ARG A 150 -3.07 -26.23 -14.67
CA ARG A 150 -2.74 -27.66 -14.61
C ARG A 150 -3.92 -28.52 -14.18
N ALA A 151 -4.76 -28.03 -13.27
CA ALA A 151 -5.92 -28.76 -12.78
C ALA A 151 -7.12 -28.74 -13.75
N SER A 152 -7.27 -27.67 -14.53
CA SER A 152 -8.46 -27.43 -15.36
C SER A 152 -8.25 -27.61 -16.87
N GLY A 153 -7.00 -27.58 -17.35
CA GLY A 153 -6.67 -27.57 -18.77
C GLY A 153 -7.01 -26.27 -19.50
N LEU A 154 -7.44 -25.23 -18.77
CA LEU A 154 -7.83 -23.95 -19.35
C LEU A 154 -6.62 -23.14 -19.86
N PRO A 155 -6.81 -22.27 -20.88
CA PRO A 155 -5.76 -21.38 -21.34
C PRO A 155 -5.34 -20.38 -20.26
N LEU A 156 -4.03 -20.13 -20.17
CA LEU A 156 -3.44 -19.14 -19.28
C LEU A 156 -3.28 -17.79 -20.00
N VAL A 157 -3.78 -16.75 -19.36
CA VAL A 157 -3.55 -15.35 -19.72
C VAL A 157 -2.83 -14.68 -18.57
N VAL A 158 -1.74 -13.97 -18.86
CA VAL A 158 -1.02 -13.15 -17.89
C VAL A 158 -0.93 -11.72 -18.38
N SER A 159 -0.83 -10.79 -17.44
CA SER A 159 -0.38 -9.43 -17.73
C SER A 159 1.04 -9.23 -17.23
N ALA A 160 1.83 -8.46 -17.96
CA ALA A 160 3.21 -8.13 -17.63
C ALA A 160 3.35 -6.63 -17.40
N VAL A 161 4.06 -6.26 -16.33
CA VAL A 161 4.44 -4.88 -16.06
C VAL A 161 5.76 -4.57 -16.75
N ARG A 162 5.86 -3.35 -17.28
CA ARG A 162 7.11 -2.80 -17.79
C ARG A 162 7.51 -1.57 -16.96
N ARG A 163 8.74 -1.54 -16.46
CA ARG A 163 9.24 -0.46 -15.58
C ARG A 163 10.38 0.31 -16.23
N GLY A 164 10.28 1.64 -16.14
CA GLY A 164 11.36 2.57 -16.47
C GLY A 164 11.67 2.71 -17.97
N PRO A 165 12.59 3.62 -18.33
CA PRO A 165 13.01 3.86 -19.73
C PRO A 165 13.70 2.66 -20.37
N SER A 166 14.33 1.80 -19.56
CA SER A 166 15.00 0.57 -20.00
C SER A 166 14.03 -0.52 -20.45
N GLY A 167 12.74 -0.40 -20.15
CA GLY A 167 11.72 -1.35 -20.60
C GLY A 167 11.79 -2.72 -19.92
N VAL A 168 12.37 -2.80 -18.71
CA VAL A 168 12.46 -4.05 -17.94
C VAL A 168 11.07 -4.61 -17.69
N SER A 169 10.86 -5.87 -18.07
CA SER A 169 9.55 -6.52 -18.10
C SER A 169 9.54 -7.77 -17.22
N SER A 170 8.42 -8.01 -16.54
CA SER A 170 8.21 -9.25 -15.77
C SER A 170 8.04 -10.51 -16.64
N LEU A 171 8.00 -10.35 -17.96
CA LEU A 171 7.58 -11.40 -18.88
C LEU A 171 8.55 -12.58 -18.93
N ASP A 172 9.85 -12.33 -18.87
CA ASP A 172 10.84 -13.40 -18.98
C ASP A 172 10.82 -14.31 -17.75
N ASP A 173 10.67 -13.73 -16.55
CA ASP A 173 10.45 -14.48 -15.31
C ASP A 173 9.12 -15.26 -15.34
N GLN A 174 8.04 -14.64 -15.83
CA GLN A 174 6.74 -15.31 -16.01
C GLN A 174 6.84 -16.52 -16.96
N ARG A 175 7.58 -16.39 -18.06
CA ARG A 175 7.82 -17.48 -19.03
C ARG A 175 8.66 -18.59 -18.42
N ALA A 176 9.73 -18.25 -17.70
CA ALA A 176 10.57 -19.23 -17.02
C ALA A 176 9.74 -20.06 -16.02
N LEU A 177 8.93 -19.41 -15.19
CA LEU A 177 8.06 -20.08 -14.22
C LEU A 177 6.95 -20.91 -14.90
N ALA A 178 6.38 -20.41 -15.99
CA ALA A 178 5.39 -21.17 -16.77
C ALA A 178 6.01 -22.42 -17.41
N GLY A 179 7.22 -22.31 -17.96
CA GLY A 179 7.96 -23.44 -18.54
C GLY A 179 8.30 -24.51 -17.49
N LEU A 180 8.74 -24.10 -16.30
CA LEU A 180 8.98 -25.02 -15.17
C LEU A 180 7.70 -25.76 -14.74
N ALA A 181 6.53 -25.14 -14.91
CA ALA A 181 5.24 -25.75 -14.63
C ALA A 181 4.67 -26.59 -15.79
N GLY A 182 5.36 -26.66 -16.93
CA GLY A 182 4.90 -27.35 -18.14
C GLY A 182 3.76 -26.63 -18.87
N VAL A 183 3.71 -25.29 -18.79
CA VAL A 183 2.69 -24.46 -19.44
C VAL A 183 3.32 -23.66 -20.57
N ASP A 184 3.23 -24.18 -21.79
CA ASP A 184 3.91 -23.58 -22.96
C ASP A 184 3.07 -22.50 -23.67
N ARG A 185 1.75 -22.51 -23.47
CA ARG A 185 0.81 -21.59 -24.14
C ARG A 185 0.38 -20.45 -23.23
N LEU A 186 1.20 -19.40 -23.22
CA LEU A 186 0.97 -18.18 -22.45
C LEU A 186 0.44 -17.05 -23.36
N THR A 187 -0.79 -16.57 -23.13
CA THR A 187 -1.23 -15.30 -23.71
C THR A 187 -0.78 -14.17 -22.80
N VAL A 188 -0.11 -13.16 -23.35
CA VAL A 188 0.50 -12.07 -22.57
C VAL A 188 -0.15 -10.73 -22.95
N PHE A 189 -0.53 -9.96 -21.95
CA PHE A 189 -0.82 -8.53 -22.07
C PHE A 189 0.38 -7.73 -21.60
N ASP A 190 1.18 -7.26 -22.54
CA ASP A 190 2.32 -6.41 -22.23
C ASP A 190 1.87 -4.96 -21.97
N SER A 191 2.65 -4.26 -21.13
CA SER A 191 2.58 -2.82 -20.93
C SER A 191 1.23 -2.36 -20.40
N VAL A 192 0.82 -2.96 -19.28
CA VAL A 192 -0.34 -2.52 -18.50
C VAL A 192 0.10 -1.54 -17.40
N GLY A 193 -0.57 -0.37 -17.33
CA GLY A 193 -0.28 0.65 -16.32
C GLY A 193 -1.23 0.61 -15.12
N SER A 194 -2.37 -0.07 -15.26
CA SER A 194 -3.40 -0.13 -14.24
C SER A 194 -4.25 -1.40 -14.33
N THR A 195 -4.94 -1.73 -13.22
CA THR A 195 -5.99 -2.76 -13.16
C THR A 195 -7.07 -2.55 -14.23
N ARG A 196 -7.37 -1.28 -14.56
CA ARG A 196 -8.34 -0.95 -15.62
C ARG A 196 -7.82 -1.34 -17.01
N ASP A 197 -6.56 -1.08 -17.31
CA ASP A 197 -5.94 -1.45 -18.60
C ASP A 197 -5.91 -2.96 -18.78
N GLU A 198 -5.56 -3.69 -17.72
CA GLU A 198 -5.62 -5.15 -17.68
C GLU A 198 -7.03 -5.67 -18.01
N ALA A 199 -8.06 -5.11 -17.36
CA ALA A 199 -9.44 -5.51 -17.56
C ALA A 199 -9.93 -5.25 -19.00
N VAL A 200 -9.59 -4.09 -19.58
CA VAL A 200 -9.99 -3.74 -20.96
C VAL A 200 -9.32 -4.67 -21.99
N ARG A 201 -8.02 -4.97 -21.81
CA ARG A 201 -7.29 -5.91 -22.69
C ARG A 201 -7.83 -7.33 -22.57
N LEU A 202 -8.17 -7.76 -21.35
CA LEU A 202 -8.83 -9.04 -21.13
C LEU A 202 -10.18 -9.10 -21.85
N ALA A 203 -11.01 -8.06 -21.75
CA ALA A 203 -12.31 -8.01 -22.40
C ALA A 203 -12.22 -8.05 -23.93
N ALA A 204 -11.25 -7.35 -24.52
CA ALA A 204 -10.98 -7.44 -25.97
C ALA A 204 -10.60 -8.86 -26.38
N THR A 205 -9.71 -9.49 -25.61
CA THR A 205 -9.25 -10.87 -25.85
C THR A 205 -10.38 -11.89 -25.70
N ALA A 206 -11.19 -11.73 -24.66
CA ALA A 206 -12.33 -12.59 -24.40
C ALA A 206 -13.36 -12.53 -25.53
N ARG A 207 -13.66 -11.32 -26.04
CA ARG A 207 -14.53 -11.15 -27.22
C ARG A 207 -13.97 -11.85 -28.46
N ALA A 208 -12.68 -11.68 -28.73
CA ALA A 208 -12.02 -12.34 -29.87
C ALA A 208 -12.01 -13.87 -29.75
N ARG A 209 -12.04 -14.42 -28.53
CA ARG A 209 -12.02 -15.87 -28.27
C ARG A 209 -13.37 -16.47 -27.88
N GLY A 210 -14.44 -15.66 -27.85
CA GLY A 210 -15.78 -16.09 -27.42
C GLY A 210 -15.89 -16.44 -25.93
N TRP A 211 -14.92 -16.06 -25.10
CA TRP A 211 -14.96 -16.30 -23.65
C TRP A 211 -16.02 -15.41 -23.00
N ARG A 212 -16.83 -16.00 -22.13
CA ARG A 212 -17.88 -15.33 -21.37
C ARG A 212 -17.55 -15.23 -19.90
N ARG A 213 -16.82 -16.21 -19.35
CA ARG A 213 -16.42 -16.25 -17.94
C ARG A 213 -14.92 -16.47 -17.79
N VAL A 214 -14.28 -15.67 -16.94
CA VAL A 214 -12.84 -15.79 -16.67
C VAL A 214 -12.59 -15.97 -15.17
N ALA A 215 -11.69 -16.87 -14.83
CA ALA A 215 -11.15 -16.98 -13.47
C ALA A 215 -10.05 -15.93 -13.29
N VAL A 216 -10.29 -14.92 -12.46
CA VAL A 216 -9.35 -13.82 -12.23
C VAL A 216 -8.54 -14.11 -10.98
N VAL A 217 -7.24 -14.29 -11.16
CA VAL A 217 -6.26 -14.60 -10.12
C VAL A 217 -5.46 -13.35 -9.75
N THR A 218 -5.52 -12.98 -8.48
CA THR A 218 -4.74 -11.87 -7.92
C THR A 218 -4.60 -12.01 -6.39
N SER A 219 -3.87 -11.11 -5.73
CA SER A 219 -3.67 -11.18 -4.28
C SER A 219 -4.97 -10.93 -3.50
N PRO A 220 -5.13 -11.46 -2.27
CA PRO A 220 -6.39 -11.42 -1.54
C PRO A 220 -7.00 -10.03 -1.34
N LEU A 221 -6.18 -9.07 -0.90
CA LEU A 221 -6.62 -7.70 -0.66
C LEU A 221 -6.98 -6.97 -1.97
N HIS A 222 -6.32 -7.31 -3.07
CA HIS A 222 -6.57 -6.72 -4.39
C HIS A 222 -7.79 -7.31 -5.09
N ALA A 223 -8.16 -8.56 -4.77
CA ALA A 223 -9.15 -9.34 -5.49
C ALA A 223 -10.51 -8.67 -5.59
N ARG A 224 -10.99 -8.03 -4.53
CA ARG A 224 -12.30 -7.36 -4.54
C ARG A 224 -12.38 -6.26 -5.60
N ARG A 225 -11.41 -5.34 -5.61
CA ARG A 225 -11.37 -4.24 -6.60
C ARG A 225 -11.11 -4.76 -8.00
N ALA A 226 -10.16 -5.68 -8.13
CA ALA A 226 -9.72 -6.17 -9.41
C ALA A 226 -10.81 -6.96 -10.15
N CYS A 227 -11.46 -7.89 -9.46
CA CYS A 227 -12.60 -8.60 -10.00
C CYS A 227 -13.75 -7.68 -10.39
N ALA A 228 -14.10 -6.71 -9.53
CA ALA A 228 -15.14 -5.74 -9.86
C ALA A 228 -14.77 -4.95 -11.12
N THR A 229 -13.49 -4.59 -11.27
CA THR A 229 -12.99 -3.88 -12.45
C THR A 229 -13.12 -4.71 -13.73
N VAL A 230 -12.81 -6.01 -13.65
CA VAL A 230 -13.01 -6.94 -14.77
C VAL A 230 -14.49 -7.14 -15.06
N ALA A 231 -15.32 -7.36 -14.04
CA ALA A 231 -16.76 -7.55 -14.20
C ALA A 231 -17.43 -6.32 -14.85
N ARG A 232 -16.92 -5.12 -14.56
CA ARG A 232 -17.40 -3.86 -15.15
C ARG A 232 -17.22 -3.78 -16.67
N THR A 233 -16.39 -4.64 -17.26
CA THR A 233 -16.22 -4.76 -18.72
C THR A 233 -17.29 -5.61 -19.40
N GLY A 234 -18.17 -6.26 -18.64
CA GLY A 234 -19.22 -7.15 -19.15
C GLY A 234 -18.86 -8.64 -19.11
N LEU A 235 -17.66 -9.00 -18.64
CA LEU A 235 -17.27 -10.39 -18.42
C LEU A 235 -17.87 -10.94 -17.13
N ALA A 236 -18.30 -12.21 -17.16
CA ALA A 236 -18.56 -12.93 -15.92
C ALA A 236 -17.22 -13.26 -15.25
N VAL A 237 -17.11 -13.01 -13.94
CA VAL A 237 -15.84 -13.18 -13.20
C VAL A 237 -16.01 -14.24 -12.13
N ARG A 238 -15.06 -15.18 -12.09
CA ARG A 238 -14.82 -16.05 -10.94
C ARG A 238 -13.58 -15.52 -10.22
N CYS A 239 -13.78 -14.90 -9.05
CA CYS A 239 -12.67 -14.36 -8.27
C CYS A 239 -11.90 -15.47 -7.60
N VAL A 240 -10.61 -15.59 -7.89
CA VAL A 240 -9.75 -16.63 -7.30
C VAL A 240 -8.55 -15.96 -6.62
N PRO A 241 -8.71 -15.52 -5.35
CA PRO A 241 -7.60 -14.96 -4.58
C PRO A 241 -6.45 -15.95 -4.44
N SER A 242 -5.23 -15.55 -4.80
CA SER A 242 -4.04 -16.34 -4.53
C SER A 242 -3.79 -16.42 -3.02
N PRO A 243 -3.13 -17.48 -2.52
CA PRO A 243 -2.61 -17.47 -1.16
C PRO A 243 -1.69 -16.26 -0.94
N SER A 244 -1.70 -15.70 0.28
CA SER A 244 -0.74 -14.66 0.68
C SER A 244 0.20 -15.23 1.74
N ARG A 245 1.49 -15.33 1.38
CA ARG A 245 2.55 -15.72 2.33
C ARG A 245 2.91 -14.57 3.27
N GLU A 246 2.80 -13.34 2.78
CA GLU A 246 3.09 -12.10 3.52
C GLU A 246 2.11 -11.89 4.69
N LEU A 247 0.81 -12.09 4.47
CA LEU A 247 -0.21 -11.84 5.48
C LEU A 247 -0.77 -13.10 6.15
N GLY A 248 -0.53 -14.29 5.60
CA GLY A 248 -0.98 -15.54 6.20
C GLY A 248 -2.50 -15.63 6.40
N LEU A 249 -3.30 -15.16 5.43
CA LEU A 249 -4.76 -15.00 5.58
C LEU A 249 -5.59 -16.30 5.58
N ARG A 250 -4.96 -17.48 5.71
CA ARG A 250 -5.65 -18.77 5.72
C ARG A 250 -6.27 -19.03 7.09
N GLY A 251 -7.58 -19.26 7.12
CA GLY A 251 -8.31 -19.62 8.34
C GLY A 251 -8.61 -18.45 9.27
N PRO A 252 -9.16 -18.71 10.46
CA PRO A 252 -9.58 -17.66 11.41
C PRO A 252 -8.43 -17.05 12.22
N THR A 253 -7.18 -17.45 11.95
CA THR A 253 -6.04 -17.04 12.75
C THR A 253 -5.84 -15.51 12.73
N PRO A 254 -5.49 -14.91 13.89
CA PRO A 254 -5.06 -13.52 13.93
C PRO A 254 -3.80 -13.30 13.09
N LEU A 255 -3.60 -12.07 12.61
CA LEU A 255 -2.35 -11.67 11.98
C LEU A 255 -1.22 -11.70 13.02
N SER A 256 -0.34 -12.70 12.91
CA SER A 256 0.79 -12.90 13.82
C SER A 256 1.94 -11.96 13.46
N GLY A 257 2.47 -11.24 14.45
CA GLY A 257 3.59 -10.30 14.26
C GLY A 257 3.16 -8.84 14.15
N THR A 258 3.91 -7.97 14.81
CA THR A 258 3.70 -6.51 14.76
C THR A 258 3.94 -5.96 13.36
N GLU A 259 5.00 -6.42 12.69
CA GLU A 259 5.34 -6.01 11.32
C GLU A 259 4.26 -6.39 10.31
N VAL A 260 3.72 -7.62 10.41
CA VAL A 260 2.63 -8.09 9.55
C VAL A 260 1.38 -7.23 9.73
N ARG A 261 1.06 -6.82 10.95
CA ARG A 261 -0.11 -5.95 11.21
C ARG A 261 0.09 -4.54 10.66
N ALA A 262 1.27 -3.95 10.82
CA ALA A 262 1.58 -2.65 10.21
C ALA A 262 1.53 -2.73 8.68
N ARG A 263 2.10 -3.79 8.10
CA ARG A 263 2.05 -4.04 6.67
C ARG A 263 0.62 -4.25 6.15
N ALA A 264 -0.18 -5.00 6.88
CA ALA A 264 -1.60 -5.20 6.59
C ALA A 264 -2.38 -3.88 6.57
N PHE A 265 -2.06 -2.94 7.48
CA PHE A 265 -2.64 -1.60 7.46
C PHE A 265 -2.30 -0.83 6.19
N GLY A 266 -1.03 -0.81 5.78
CA GLY A 266 -0.61 -0.14 4.55
C GLY A 266 -1.33 -0.68 3.31
N LEU A 267 -1.38 -2.01 3.16
CA LEU A 267 -2.09 -2.67 2.05
C LEU A 267 -3.60 -2.42 2.10
N TRP A 268 -4.20 -2.46 3.29
CA TRP A 268 -5.62 -2.16 3.50
C TRP A 268 -5.95 -0.72 3.11
N ALA A 269 -5.16 0.25 3.57
CA ALA A 269 -5.40 1.66 3.29
C ALA A 269 -5.18 1.99 1.81
N TYR A 270 -4.17 1.38 1.17
CA TYR A 270 -3.96 1.48 -0.27
C TYR A 270 -5.18 0.97 -1.05
N GLU A 271 -5.66 -0.24 -0.74
CA GLU A 271 -6.80 -0.82 -1.45
C GLU A 271 -8.11 -0.08 -1.16
N TRP A 272 -8.28 0.45 0.05
CA TRP A 272 -9.41 1.30 0.38
C TRP A 272 -9.42 2.59 -0.46
N ALA A 273 -8.28 3.29 -0.55
CA ALA A 273 -8.16 4.50 -1.36
C ALA A 273 -8.33 4.20 -2.86
N ALA A 274 -7.74 3.11 -3.34
CA ALA A 274 -7.86 2.67 -4.72
C ALA A 274 -9.31 2.29 -5.07
N TRP A 275 -10.05 1.62 -4.17
CA TRP A 275 -11.46 1.28 -4.37
C TRP A 275 -12.32 2.52 -4.59
N TRP A 276 -12.20 3.53 -3.74
CA TRP A 276 -12.94 4.78 -3.89
C TRP A 276 -12.58 5.53 -5.16
N THR A 277 -11.29 5.58 -5.48
CA THR A 277 -10.81 6.21 -6.71
C THR A 277 -11.37 5.53 -7.96
N TYR A 278 -11.40 4.18 -7.98
CA TYR A 278 -11.97 3.42 -9.09
C TYR A 278 -13.48 3.58 -9.19
N ARG A 279 -14.17 3.62 -8.04
CA ARG A 279 -15.61 3.85 -7.98
C ARG A 279 -15.99 5.23 -8.51
N ALA A 280 -15.25 6.28 -8.12
CA ALA A 280 -15.47 7.63 -8.62
C ALA A 280 -15.27 7.75 -10.14
N ARG A 281 -14.42 6.91 -10.73
CA ARG A 281 -14.20 6.83 -12.18
C ARG A 281 -15.16 5.88 -12.91
N GLY A 282 -16.08 5.23 -12.20
CA GLY A 282 -17.02 4.25 -12.77
C GLY A 282 -16.34 2.97 -13.27
N TRP A 283 -15.14 2.65 -12.75
CA TRP A 283 -14.37 1.47 -13.14
C TRP A 283 -14.73 0.22 -12.36
N VAL A 284 -15.40 0.37 -11.21
CA VAL A 284 -16.03 -0.69 -10.40
C VAL A 284 -17.49 -0.37 -10.16
#